data_AF-A0A0Q4LSF6-F1
#
_entry.id   AF-A0A0Q4LSF6-F1
#
_cell.length_a   1.000
_cell.length_b   1.000
_cell.length_c   1.000
_cell.angle_alpha   90.00
_cell.angle_beta   90.00
_cell.angle_gamma   90.00
#
_symmetry.space_group_name_H-M   'P 1'
#
loop_
_entity.id
_entity.type
_entity.pdbx_description
1 polymer ?
#
loop_
_entity_poly.entity_id
_entity_poly.type
_entity_poly.pdbx_seq_one_letter_code
_entity_poly.pdbx_strand_id
1 'polypeptide(L)' 'MPEIIVGTIVLGLLLSPQLLAGFLAKRTGRNFWFWFSISFLIPIISLIILICLEDKNPNSAGYKLADHIGKD' A
#
# COMPACT_ATOMS: atom_id res chain seq x y z
N MET A 1 30.42 -2.91 -4.10
CA MET A 1 29.36 -2.65 -3.09
C MET A 1 28.16 -3.53 -3.44
N PRO A 2 28.13 -4.77 -2.96
CA PRO A 2 27.06 -5.75 -3.26
C PRO A 2 25.64 -5.24 -2.91
N GLU A 3 25.54 -4.29 -1.99
CA GLU A 3 24.31 -3.64 -1.54
C GLU A 3 23.56 -2.91 -2.68
N ILE A 4 24.30 -2.29 -3.61
CA ILE A 4 23.68 -1.60 -4.76
C ILE A 4 23.05 -2.62 -5.72
N ILE A 5 23.71 -3.77 -5.92
CA ILE A 5 23.23 -4.82 -6.81
C ILE A 5 21.96 -5.44 -6.23
N VAL A 6 21.99 -5.80 -4.94
CA VAL A 6 20.83 -6.32 -4.22
C VAL A 6 19.69 -5.29 -4.22
N GLY A 7 19.99 -4.03 -3.93
CA GLY A 7 19.00 -2.95 -3.95
C GLY A 7 18.31 -2.81 -5.31
N THR A 8 19.06 -2.87 -6.40
CA THR A 8 18.51 -2.76 -7.76
C THR A 8 17.61 -3.94 -8.11
N ILE A 9 18.00 -5.16 -7.74
CA ILE A 9 17.21 -6.37 -7.98
C ILE A 9 15.89 -6.31 -7.22
N VAL A 10 15.94 -5.95 -5.93
CA VAL A 10 14.74 -5.84 -5.08
C VAL A 10 13.81 -4.74 -5.60
N LEU A 11 14.35 -3.59 -6.00
CA LEU A 11 13.57 -2.50 -6.59
C LEU A 11 12.89 -2.94 -7.89
N GLY A 12 13.62 -3.64 -8.76
CA GLY A 12 13.09 -4.20 -10.01
C GLY A 12 11.98 -5.21 -9.76
N LEU A 13 12.14 -6.09 -8.76
CA LEU A 13 11.13 -7.08 -8.40
C LEU A 13 9.85 -6.40 -7.85
N LEU A 14 10.02 -5.39 -7.00
CA LEU A 14 8.91 -4.62 -6.40
C LEU A 14 8.13 -3.79 -7.42
N LEU A 15 8.81 -3.26 -8.45
CA LEU A 15 8.22 -2.45 -9.53
C LEU A 15 7.72 -3.30 -10.71
N SER A 16 8.11 -4.59 -10.76
CA SER A 16 7.73 -5.49 -11.85
C SER A 16 6.22 -5.66 -12.02
N PRO A 17 5.38 -5.85 -10.98
CA PRO A 17 3.95 -6.03 -11.19
C PRO A 17 3.26 -4.77 -11.72
N GLN A 18 3.72 -3.57 -11.35
CA GLN A 18 3.16 -2.29 -11.78
C GLN A 18 3.51 -2.03 -13.25
N LEU A 19 4.76 -2.30 -13.63
CA LEU A 19 5.20 -2.23 -15.02
C LEU A 19 4.47 -3.28 -15.88
N LEU A 20 4.25 -4.49 -15.35
CA LEU A 20 3.52 -5.54 -16.04
C LEU A 20 2.05 -5.17 -16.25
N ALA A 21 1.40 -4.57 -15.25
CA ALA A 21 0.04 -4.06 -15.37
C ALA A 21 -0.10 -2.99 -16.47
N GLY A 22 0.84 -2.03 -16.51
CA GLY A 22 0.89 -1.04 -17.58
C GLY A 22 1.14 -1.67 -18.96
N PHE A 23 2.08 -2.61 -19.05
CA PHE A 23 2.41 -3.30 -20.30
C PHE A 23 1.23 -4.12 -20.84
N LEU A 24 0.54 -4.85 -19.97
CA LEU A 24 -0.66 -5.60 -20.31
C LEU A 24 -1.77 -4.66 -20.78
N ALA A 25 -2.01 -3.54 -20.09
CA ALA A 25 -2.98 -2.56 -20.52
C ALA A 25 -2.70 -2.02 -21.94
N LYS A 26 -1.44 -1.70 -22.23
CA LYS A 26 -1.02 -1.26 -23.57
C LYS A 26 -1.28 -2.34 -24.63
N ARG A 27 -1.02 -3.62 -24.31
CA ARG A 27 -1.28 -4.76 -25.20
C ARG A 27 -2.77 -5.03 -25.43
N THR A 28 -3.62 -4.70 -24.46
CA THR A 28 -5.09 -4.82 -24.55
C THR A 28 -5.74 -3.58 -25.18
N GLY A 29 -4.96 -2.62 -25.71
CA GLY A 29 -5.48 -1.40 -26.33
C GLY A 29 -6.03 -0.37 -25.33
N ARG A 30 -5.67 -0.50 -24.04
CA ARG A 30 -6.02 0.45 -22.98
C ARG A 30 -4.86 1.39 -22.66
N ASN A 31 -5.18 2.51 -22.02
CA ASN A 31 -4.18 3.53 -21.70
C ASN A 31 -3.16 3.03 -20.65
N PHE A 32 -1.90 2.90 -21.07
CA PHE A 32 -0.78 2.48 -20.21
C PHE A 32 -0.72 3.27 -18.90
N TRP A 33 -0.76 4.60 -18.98
CA TRP A 33 -0.58 5.48 -17.82
C TRP A 33 -1.73 5.36 -16.83
N PHE A 34 -2.96 5.23 -17.34
CA PHE A 34 -4.14 5.04 -16.49
C PHE A 34 -4.05 3.75 -15.67
N TRP A 35 -3.74 2.62 -16.31
CA TRP A 35 -3.65 1.33 -15.64
C TRP A 35 -2.40 1.20 -14.75
N PHE A 36 -1.29 1.80 -15.15
CA PHE A 36 -0.10 1.92 -14.33
C PHE A 36 -0.38 2.72 -13.05
N SER A 37 -1.04 3.88 -13.15
CA SER A 37 -1.43 4.67 -11.98
C SER A 37 -2.41 3.95 -11.06
N ILE A 38 -3.39 3.21 -11.62
CA ILE A 38 -4.31 2.39 -10.82
C ILE A 38 -3.56 1.30 -10.05
N SER A 39 -2.57 0.67 -10.66
CA SER A 39 -1.74 -0.34 -10.00
C SER A 39 -1.03 0.19 -8.74
N PHE A 40 -0.67 1.47 -8.73
CA PHE A 40 -0.11 2.14 -7.54
C PHE A 40 -1.18 2.60 -6.55
N LEU A 41 -2.39 2.86 -7.03
CA LEU A 41 -3.50 3.34 -6.20
C LEU A 41 -4.14 2.23 -5.37
N ILE A 42 -4.16 0.98 -5.87
CA ILE A 42 -4.73 -0.18 -5.17
C ILE A 42 -4.14 -0.37 -3.74
N PRO A 43 -2.81 -0.37 -3.55
CA PRO A 43 -2.21 -0.42 -2.22
C PRO A 43 -2.71 0.68 -1.27
N ILE A 44 -2.86 1.91 -1.76
CA ILE A 44 -3.34 3.05 -0.96
C ILE A 44 -4.79 2.84 -0.57
N ILE A 45 -5.65 2.45 -1.52
CA ILE A 45 -7.07 2.19 -1.25
C ILE A 45 -7.22 1.05 -0.23
N SER A 46 -6.41 -0.02 -0.36
CA SER A 46 -6.38 -1.12 0.61
C SER A 46 -6.10 -0.64 2.04
N LEU A 47 -5.10 0.25 2.20
CA LEU A 47 -4.78 0.83 3.52
C LEU A 47 -5.92 1.67 4.07
N ILE A 48 -6.54 2.53 3.24
CA ILE A 48 -7.68 3.35 3.67
C ILE A 48 -8.81 2.46 4.17
N ILE A 49 -9.15 1.41 3.41
CA ILE A 49 -10.19 0.45 3.78
C ILE A 49 -9.83 -0.23 5.11
N LEU A 50 -8.59 -0.70 5.29
CA LEU A 50 -8.17 -1.32 6.54
C LEU A 50 -8.30 -0.40 7.76
N ILE A 51 -7.97 0.88 7.61
CA ILE A 51 -8.09 1.87 8.69
C ILE A 51 -9.56 2.15 9.01
N CYS A 52 -10.42 2.16 8.00
CA CYS A 52 -11.85 2.40 8.17
C CYS A 52 -12.63 1.16 8.64
N LEU A 53 -12.09 -0.05 8.48
CA LEU A 53 -12.71 -1.25 9.03
C LEU A 53 -12.60 -1.23 10.55
N GLU A 54 -13.71 -1.54 11.22
CA GLU A 54 -13.73 -1.76 12.66
C GLU A 54 -12.73 -2.86 13.04
N ASP A 55 -11.92 -2.61 14.06
CA ASP A 55 -10.95 -3.59 14.54
C ASP A 55 -11.69 -4.82 15.07
N LYS A 56 -11.44 -5.97 14.44
CA LYS A 56 -12.09 -7.23 14.81
C LYS A 56 -11.45 -7.86 16.06
N ASN A 57 -10.45 -7.21 16.63
CA ASN A 57 -9.78 -7.63 17.85
C ASN A 57 -10.62 -7.22 19.08
N PRO A 58 -11.14 -8.17 19.88
CA PRO A 58 -11.88 -7.85 21.10
C PRO A 58 -11.03 -7.15 22.18
N ASN A 59 -9.70 -7.11 22.02
CA ASN A 59 -8.76 -6.47 22.94
C ASN A 59 -8.23 -5.12 22.44
N SER A 60 -8.67 -4.61 21.28
CA SER A 60 -8.36 -3.24 20.86
C SER A 60 -9.30 -2.25 21.58
N ALA A 61 -9.25 -2.25 22.91
CA ALA A 61 -9.73 -1.12 23.67
C ALA A 61 -8.89 0.08 23.25
N GLY A 62 -9.50 1.00 22.48
CA GLY A 62 -8.85 2.19 21.98
C GLY A 62 -7.98 2.81 23.07
N TYR A 63 -6.69 2.99 22.77
CA TYR A 63 -5.70 3.50 23.71
C TYR A 63 -6.27 4.77 24.36
N LYS A 64 -6.61 4.69 25.65
CA LYS A 64 -7.23 5.79 26.38
C LYS A 64 -6.19 6.86 26.66
N LEU A 65 -6.01 7.74 25.68
CA LEU A 65 -5.02 8.82 25.67
C LEU A 65 -5.26 9.91 26.74
N ALA A 66 -6.24 9.78 27.63
CA ALA A 66 -6.58 10.83 28.60
C ALA A 66 -7.11 10.35 29.97
N ASP A 67 -6.96 9.06 30.35
CA ASP A 67 -7.48 8.56 31.64
C ASP A 67 -6.67 9.04 32.87
N HIS A 68 -5.64 9.87 32.69
CA HIS A 68 -4.81 10.42 33.77
C HIS A 68 -4.92 11.95 33.93
N ILE A 69 -5.78 12.65 33.17
CA ILE A 69 -6.08 14.06 33.46
C ILE A 69 -7.08 14.09 34.60
N GLY A 70 -6.58 14.48 35.78
CA GLY A 70 -7.25 14.45 37.07
C GLY A 70 -8.66 15.05 37.05
N LYS A 71 -9.54 14.36 37.77
CA LYS A 71 -10.80 14.92 38.23
C LYS A 71 -10.61 15.18 39.72
N ASP A 72 -10.22 16.42 40.03
CA ASP A 72 -10.42 16.99 41.36
C ASP A 72 -11.93 16.96 41.72
#